data_AF-C5B6E7-F1
#
_entry.id   AF-C5B6E7-F1
#
_cell.length_a   1.000
_cell.length_b   1.000
_cell.length_c   1.000
_cell.angle_alpha   90.00
_cell.angle_beta   90.00
_cell.angle_gamma   90.00
#
_symmetry.space_group_name_H-M   'P 1'
#
loop_
_entity.id
_entity.type
_entity.pdbx_description
1 polymer ?
#
loop_
_entity_poly.entity_id
_entity_poly.type
_entity_poly.pdbx_seq_one_letter_code
_entity_poly.pdbx_strand_id
1 'polypeptide(L)'
;MSEVAAYKEALKAAVGAAIDSGLYYDRDVDAFVEKHCSVPDPAKEAFLGIVDLPVHDLPAARKVSEDVAARIAAAPRGTWALVRKAFENGGGTRTVYQALLSDGSGALAPGGRSDSWSEPPAFAAVMRRAFEMEVYLTRQELEGERLAAKNREAIESGRVALGSEFRDVAVNHQRFSRVKVVGVDAEAGTVSLELTKRGSRRRWKCDVGAAALSPAPAPADRAGEADAPSP
;
A
#
# COMPACT_ATOMS: atom_id res chain seq x y z
N MET A 1 25.95 0.03 -9.04
CA MET A 1 24.71 0.17 -8.24
C MET A 1 25.13 0.45 -6.81
N SER A 2 24.46 1.34 -6.09
CA SER A 2 24.72 1.55 -4.66
C SER A 2 24.21 0.34 -3.85
N GLU A 3 24.78 0.11 -2.67
CA GLU A 3 24.32 -0.97 -1.75
C GLU A 3 22.84 -0.81 -1.40
N VAL A 4 22.37 0.43 -1.22
CA VAL A 4 20.95 0.76 -0.97
C VAL A 4 20.05 0.33 -2.13
N ALA A 5 20.48 0.56 -3.38
CA ALA A 5 19.70 0.14 -4.54
C ALA A 5 19.62 -1.38 -4.64
N ALA A 6 20.73 -2.08 -4.41
CA ALA A 6 20.75 -3.54 -4.39
C ALA A 6 19.83 -4.13 -3.31
N TYR A 7 19.81 -3.53 -2.11
CA TYR A 7 18.89 -3.90 -1.04
C TYR A 7 17.43 -3.69 -1.43
N LYS A 8 17.07 -2.52 -1.98
CA LYS A 8 15.68 -2.23 -2.40
C LYS A 8 15.19 -3.19 -3.49
N GLU A 9 16.04 -3.55 -4.45
CA GLU A 9 15.71 -4.55 -5.48
C GLU A 9 15.51 -5.95 -4.87
N ALA A 10 16.40 -6.36 -3.96
CA ALA A 10 16.26 -7.64 -3.26
C ALA A 10 15.00 -7.71 -2.40
N LEU A 11 14.63 -6.60 -1.75
CA LEU A 11 13.38 -6.46 -1.01
C LEU A 11 12.17 -6.62 -1.94
N LYS A 12 12.13 -5.90 -3.07
CA LYS A 12 11.06 -6.00 -4.07
C LYS A 12 10.91 -7.42 -4.60
N ALA A 13 12.02 -8.10 -4.89
CA ALA A 13 12.00 -9.50 -5.31
C ALA A 13 11.45 -10.45 -4.23
N ALA A 14 11.88 -10.29 -2.98
CA ALA A 14 11.42 -11.13 -1.87
C ALA A 14 9.93 -10.91 -1.55
N VAL A 15 9.45 -9.66 -1.59
CA VAL A 15 8.02 -9.35 -1.44
C VAL A 15 7.21 -9.94 -2.59
N GLY A 16 7.70 -9.86 -3.84
CA GLY A 16 7.07 -10.50 -4.99
C GLY A 16 6.90 -12.02 -4.79
N ALA A 17 7.95 -12.70 -4.32
CA ALA A 17 7.92 -14.12 -4.02
C ALA A 17 6.94 -14.47 -2.87
N ALA A 18 6.81 -13.60 -1.87
CA ALA A 18 5.82 -13.76 -0.79
C ALA A 18 4.39 -13.68 -1.32
N ILE A 19 4.09 -12.71 -2.20
CA ILE A 19 2.78 -12.58 -2.87
C ILE A 19 2.50 -13.83 -3.72
N ASP A 20 3.48 -14.30 -4.48
CA ASP A 20 3.34 -15.49 -5.35
C ASP A 20 3.12 -16.78 -4.54
N SER A 21 3.61 -16.82 -3.30
CA SER A 21 3.37 -17.91 -2.36
C SER A 21 2.00 -17.86 -1.69
N GLY A 22 1.19 -16.83 -1.97
CA GLY A 22 -0.15 -16.66 -1.41
C GLY A 22 -0.15 -16.23 0.06
N LEU A 23 0.91 -15.57 0.55
CA LEU A 23 0.93 -15.04 1.91
C LEU A 23 0.04 -13.79 2.01
N TYR A 24 -0.89 -13.82 2.98
CA TYR A 24 -1.88 -12.75 3.14
C TYR A 24 -1.58 -11.83 4.32
N TYR A 25 -1.13 -12.37 5.46
CA TYR A 25 -0.92 -11.60 6.68
C TYR A 25 0.45 -10.93 6.71
N ASP A 26 0.48 -9.65 7.10
CA ASP A 26 1.71 -8.84 7.07
C ASP A 26 2.84 -9.45 7.87
N ARG A 27 2.56 -10.02 9.06
CA ARG A 27 3.58 -10.68 9.89
C ARG A 27 4.23 -11.88 9.19
N ASP A 28 3.46 -12.65 8.43
CA ASP A 28 3.96 -13.82 7.72
C ASP A 28 4.79 -13.38 6.50
N VAL A 29 4.38 -12.29 5.84
CA VAL A 29 5.13 -11.65 4.75
C VAL A 29 6.45 -11.09 5.27
N ASP A 30 6.45 -10.35 6.39
CA ASP A 30 7.68 -9.80 6.99
C ASP A 30 8.69 -10.90 7.30
N ALA A 31 8.25 -11.98 7.95
CA ALA A 31 9.10 -13.11 8.29
C ALA A 31 9.61 -13.86 7.05
N PHE A 32 8.77 -13.98 6.00
CA PHE A 32 9.20 -14.55 4.73
C PHE A 32 10.25 -13.67 4.05
N VAL A 33 10.02 -12.37 3.98
CA VAL A 33 10.93 -11.41 3.34
C VAL A 33 12.25 -11.35 4.10
N GLU A 34 12.23 -11.28 5.42
CA GLU A 34 13.44 -11.30 6.26
C GLU A 34 14.31 -12.53 6.01
N LYS A 35 13.68 -13.69 5.77
CA LYS A 35 14.38 -14.95 5.47
C LYS A 35 14.92 -15.02 4.03
N HIS A 36 14.22 -14.42 3.06
CA HIS A 36 14.50 -14.60 1.62
C HIS A 36 15.12 -13.37 0.95
N CYS A 37 15.23 -12.24 1.64
CA CYS A 37 15.98 -11.10 1.15
C CYS A 37 17.46 -11.45 1.12
N SER A 38 18.00 -11.62 -0.08
CA SER A 38 19.37 -12.12 -0.29
C SER A 38 20.45 -11.07 -0.04
N VAL A 39 20.07 -9.79 0.10
CA VAL A 39 20.97 -8.68 0.34
C VAL A 39 20.73 -8.13 1.74
N PRO A 40 21.74 -8.10 2.62
CA PRO A 40 21.58 -7.53 3.95
C PRO A 40 21.30 -6.04 3.87
N ASP A 41 20.55 -5.52 4.84
CA ASP A 41 20.32 -4.09 4.97
C ASP A 41 21.67 -3.36 5.18
N PRO A 42 22.04 -2.37 4.34
CA PRO A 42 23.31 -1.65 4.47
C PRO A 42 23.30 -0.58 5.58
N ALA A 43 22.22 -0.47 6.36
CA ALA A 43 22.09 0.50 7.45
C ALA A 43 23.21 0.36 8.49
N LYS A 44 23.86 1.48 8.81
CA LYS A 44 24.82 1.59 9.91
C LYS A 44 24.31 2.64 10.88
N GLU A 45 24.21 2.27 12.16
CA GLU A 45 23.70 3.17 13.18
C GLU A 45 24.54 4.44 13.27
N ALA A 46 23.90 5.59 13.05
CA ALA A 46 24.48 6.90 13.31
C ALA A 46 23.43 7.80 13.96
N PHE A 47 23.43 7.88 15.29
CA PHE A 47 22.47 8.70 16.03
C PHE A 47 22.92 10.16 16.13
N LEU A 48 22.11 11.09 15.62
CA LEU A 48 22.40 12.53 15.64
C LEU A 48 21.87 13.24 16.88
N GLY A 49 21.10 12.56 17.73
CA GLY A 49 20.58 13.08 18.98
C GLY A 49 19.07 13.32 18.99
N ILE A 50 18.62 13.96 20.07
CA ILE A 50 17.22 14.33 20.31
C ILE A 50 17.08 15.83 20.06
N VAL A 51 16.13 16.22 19.22
CA VAL A 51 15.80 17.60 18.90
C VAL A 51 14.46 17.96 19.52
N ASP A 52 14.45 19.04 20.29
CA ASP A 52 13.22 19.59 20.87
C ASP A 52 12.41 20.35 19.83
N LEU A 53 11.14 19.96 19.70
CA LEU A 53 10.20 20.69 18.87
C LEU A 53 9.50 21.76 19.71
N PRO A 54 9.58 23.05 19.34
CA PRO A 54 8.88 24.12 20.05
C PRO A 54 7.38 24.07 19.73
N VAL A 55 6.63 23.14 20.32
CA VAL A 55 5.23 22.84 19.94
C VAL A 55 4.26 24.02 20.12
N HIS A 56 4.63 25.01 20.94
CA HIS A 56 3.85 26.24 21.17
C HIS A 56 4.11 27.34 20.13
N ASP A 57 5.13 27.17 19.28
CA ASP A 57 5.47 28.07 18.17
C ASP A 57 5.43 27.26 16.86
N LEU A 58 4.27 27.26 16.19
CA LEU A 58 4.05 26.47 14.97
C LEU A 58 5.02 26.83 13.83
N PRO A 59 5.29 28.12 13.52
CA PRO A 59 6.33 28.49 12.57
C PRO A 59 7.72 27.96 12.92
N ALA A 60 8.16 28.10 14.18
CA ALA A 60 9.46 27.59 14.61
C ALA A 60 9.50 26.06 14.57
N ALA A 61 8.43 25.39 15.00
CA ALA A 61 8.31 23.93 14.98
C ALA A 61 8.40 23.40 13.54
N ARG A 62 7.71 24.06 12.61
CA ARG A 62 7.78 23.69 11.19
C ARG A 62 9.20 23.79 10.67
N LYS A 63 9.89 24.92 10.92
CA LYS A 63 11.26 25.13 10.48
C LYS A 63 12.22 24.08 11.06
N VAL A 64 12.17 23.84 12.37
CA VAL A 64 13.00 22.81 13.04
C VAL A 64 12.72 21.42 12.46
N SER A 65 11.44 21.08 12.25
CA SER A 65 11.04 19.81 11.65
C SER A 65 11.58 19.66 10.22
N GLU A 66 11.49 20.69 9.39
CA GLU A 66 12.00 20.70 8.02
C GLU A 66 13.53 20.60 7.98
N ASP A 67 14.24 21.35 8.82
CA ASP A 67 15.71 21.37 8.89
C ASP A 67 16.26 20.00 9.31
N VAL A 68 15.68 19.37 10.34
CA VAL A 68 16.10 18.04 10.80
C VAL A 68 15.76 16.98 9.76
N ALA A 69 14.57 17.03 9.16
CA ALA A 69 14.18 16.09 8.11
C ALA A 69 15.13 16.16 6.91
N ALA A 70 15.48 17.36 6.45
CA ALA A 70 16.41 17.55 5.34
C ALA A 70 17.81 17.02 5.67
N ARG A 71 18.32 17.30 6.88
CA ARG A 71 19.63 16.79 7.33
C ARG A 71 19.67 15.26 7.40
N ILE A 72 18.61 14.63 7.91
CA ILE A 72 18.54 13.18 8.01
C ILE A 72 18.39 12.56 6.61
N ALA A 73 17.50 13.08 5.77
CA ALA A 73 17.26 12.55 4.42
C ALA A 73 18.53 12.56 3.55
N ALA A 74 19.38 13.58 3.70
CA ALA A 74 20.64 13.70 2.96
C ALA A 74 21.76 12.78 3.49
N ALA A 75 21.59 12.13 4.64
CA ALA A 75 22.61 11.30 5.26
C ALA A 75 22.58 9.84 4.75
N PRO A 76 23.63 9.03 4.99
CA PRO A 76 23.62 7.61 4.67
C PRO A 76 22.53 6.82 5.43
N ARG A 77 22.10 5.68 4.87
CA ARG A 77 21.10 4.78 5.49
C ARG A 77 21.54 4.36 6.90
N GLY A 78 20.62 4.40 7.85
CA GLY A 78 20.91 4.12 9.26
C GLY A 78 21.24 5.37 10.10
N THR A 79 21.43 6.53 9.47
CA THR A 79 21.50 7.81 10.19
C THR A 79 20.12 8.20 10.70
N TRP A 80 19.99 8.56 11.98
CA TRP A 80 18.70 8.85 12.58
C TRP A 80 18.76 9.89 13.71
N ALA A 81 17.62 10.49 14.00
CA ALA A 81 17.41 11.42 15.12
C ALA A 81 16.03 11.21 15.72
N LEU A 82 15.84 11.69 16.95
CA LEU A 82 14.53 11.75 17.59
C LEU A 82 14.05 13.19 17.67
N VAL A 83 12.79 13.43 17.34
CA VAL A 83 12.10 14.69 17.58
C VAL A 83 11.25 14.53 18.83
N ARG A 84 11.58 15.27 19.88
CA ARG A 84 10.84 15.30 21.15
C ARG A 84 9.76 16.37 21.09
N LYS A 85 8.51 15.99 21.34
CA LYS A 85 7.37 16.89 21.45
C LYS A 85 6.85 16.84 22.89
N ALA A 86 6.89 17.97 23.58
CA ALA A 86 6.38 18.09 24.94
C ALA A 86 5.05 18.86 24.92
N PHE A 87 3.95 18.17 25.20
CA PHE A 87 2.62 18.77 25.25
C PHE A 87 2.24 19.06 26.71
N GLU A 88 1.95 20.32 27.01
CA GLU A 88 1.33 20.68 28.27
C GLU A 88 -0.15 20.32 28.23
N ASN A 89 -0.58 19.43 29.14
CA ASN A 89 -1.98 19.12 29.38
C ASN A 89 -2.30 19.47 30.84
N GLY A 90 -3.57 19.76 31.16
CA GLY A 90 -4.00 20.22 32.50
C GLY A 90 -3.69 19.29 33.70
N GLY A 91 -3.03 18.14 33.48
CA GLY A 91 -2.51 17.24 34.51
C GLY A 91 -0.99 16.95 34.43
N GLY A 92 -0.23 17.68 33.61
CA GLY A 92 1.22 17.55 33.46
C GLY A 92 1.72 17.58 32.01
N THR A 93 3.04 17.48 31.83
CA THR A 93 3.68 17.45 30.51
C THR A 93 3.70 16.03 29.94
N ARG A 94 3.00 15.80 28.82
CA ARG A 94 3.09 14.57 28.05
C ARG A 94 4.20 14.71 27.00
N THR A 95 5.21 13.86 27.08
CA THR A 95 6.29 13.81 26.08
C THR A 95 6.06 12.67 25.11
N VAL A 96 6.28 12.92 23.81
CA VAL A 96 6.39 11.87 22.80
C VAL A 96 7.64 12.09 21.96
N TYR A 97 8.21 11.00 21.47
CA TYR A 97 9.35 10.97 20.57
C TYR A 97 8.86 10.51 19.20
N GLN A 98 9.42 11.07 18.13
CA GLN A 98 9.24 10.60 16.76
C GLN A 98 10.62 10.36 16.15
N ALA A 99 10.79 9.28 15.40
CA ALA A 99 12.06 8.95 14.80
C ALA A 99 12.13 9.48 13.36
N LEU A 100 13.25 10.08 13.01
CA LEU A 100 13.58 10.37 11.62
C LEU A 100 14.78 9.50 11.28
N LEU A 101 14.65 8.65 10.28
CA LEU A 101 15.67 7.72 9.82
C LEU A 101 15.93 7.97 8.34
N SER A 102 17.18 8.00 7.92
CA SER A 102 17.55 8.08 6.50
C SER A 102 17.36 6.72 5.82
N ASP A 103 16.79 6.74 4.63
CA ASP A 103 16.75 5.54 3.77
C ASP A 103 18.01 5.38 2.89
N GLY A 104 18.90 6.37 2.92
CA GLY A 104 20.16 6.41 2.17
C GLY A 104 20.02 6.78 0.68
N SER A 105 18.83 7.15 0.22
CA SER A 105 18.56 7.57 -1.16
C SER A 105 18.24 9.06 -1.31
N GLY A 106 18.48 9.86 -0.26
CA GLY A 106 18.08 11.27 -0.21
C GLY A 106 16.70 11.48 0.39
N ALA A 107 16.09 10.44 0.97
CA ALA A 107 14.77 10.46 1.57
C ALA A 107 14.79 9.90 3.00
N LEU A 108 13.70 10.13 3.72
CA LEU A 108 13.46 9.48 5.00
C LEU A 108 12.90 8.07 4.76
N ALA A 109 13.34 7.12 5.58
CA ALA A 109 12.75 5.79 5.62
C ALA A 109 11.28 5.88 6.07
N PRO A 110 10.40 5.04 5.53
CA PRO A 110 9.02 4.96 5.97
C PRO A 110 8.95 4.45 7.42
N GLY A 111 7.82 4.65 8.11
CA GLY A 111 7.59 4.15 9.48
C GLY A 111 8.16 4.99 10.63
N GLY A 112 9.25 5.74 10.45
CA GLY A 112 9.82 6.56 11.54
C GLY A 112 8.95 7.75 11.96
N ARG A 113 8.37 8.46 10.98
CA ARG A 113 7.70 9.76 11.18
C ARG A 113 6.27 9.65 11.73
N SER A 114 5.59 8.54 11.42
CA SER A 114 4.20 8.28 11.82
C SER A 114 4.10 7.65 13.21
N ASP A 115 5.13 6.92 13.62
CA ASP A 115 5.18 6.30 14.94
C ASP A 115 5.54 7.33 16.01
N SER A 116 4.93 7.18 17.18
CA SER A 116 5.20 8.03 18.34
C SER A 116 5.47 7.14 19.55
N TRP A 117 6.60 7.35 20.19
CA TRP A 117 7.03 6.58 21.36
C TRP A 117 6.89 7.43 22.62
N SER A 118 6.49 6.81 23.73
CA SER A 118 6.45 7.48 25.04
C SER A 118 7.86 7.69 25.64
N GLU A 119 8.82 6.88 25.20
CA GLU A 119 10.22 6.89 25.62
C GLU A 119 11.13 6.85 24.38
N PRO A 120 12.39 7.30 24.47
CA PRO A 120 13.33 7.20 23.36
C PRO A 120 13.50 5.74 22.89
N PRO A 121 13.12 5.37 21.66
CA PRO A 121 13.31 4.01 21.17
C PRO A 121 14.79 3.73 20.88
N ALA A 122 15.18 2.45 20.95
CA ALA A 122 16.48 1.99 20.47
C ALA A 122 16.51 1.90 18.92
N PHE A 123 17.71 1.97 18.33
CA PHE A 123 17.89 1.89 16.88
C PHE A 123 17.26 0.64 16.25
N ALA A 124 17.43 -0.54 16.88
CA ALA A 124 16.84 -1.78 16.40
C ALA A 124 15.30 -1.72 16.27
N ALA A 125 14.63 -1.03 17.20
CA ALA A 125 13.18 -0.85 17.15
C ALA A 125 12.76 0.08 16.00
N VAL A 126 13.52 1.16 15.77
CA VAL A 126 13.30 2.09 14.65
C VAL A 126 13.54 1.40 13.32
N MET A 127 14.63 0.64 13.19
CA MET A 127 14.95 -0.13 11.98
C MET A 127 13.90 -1.21 11.70
N ARG A 128 13.40 -1.91 12.72
CA ARG A 128 12.33 -2.90 12.54
C ARG A 128 11.07 -2.26 11.96
N ARG A 129 10.65 -1.11 12.50
CA ARG A 129 9.49 -0.37 11.98
C ARG A 129 9.70 0.14 10.55
N ALA A 130 10.90 0.59 10.24
CA ALA A 130 11.25 1.00 8.90
C ALA A 130 11.14 -0.18 7.92
N PHE A 131 11.70 -1.34 8.28
CA PHE A 131 11.62 -2.56 7.48
C PHE A 131 10.17 -3.01 7.25
N GLU A 132 9.34 -3.11 8.30
CA GLU A 132 7.93 -3.51 8.18
C GLU A 132 7.16 -2.58 7.23
N MET A 133 7.42 -1.27 7.31
CA MET A 133 6.79 -0.30 6.42
C MET A 133 7.34 -0.33 4.99
N GLU A 134 8.62 -0.63 4.80
CA GLU A 134 9.20 -0.88 3.48
C GLU A 134 8.51 -2.09 2.82
N VAL A 135 8.38 -3.20 3.55
CA VAL A 135 7.67 -4.42 3.09
C VAL A 135 6.23 -4.08 2.71
N TYR A 136 5.49 -3.41 3.59
CA TYR A 136 4.10 -3.02 3.35
C TYR A 136 3.94 -2.17 2.08
N LEU A 137 4.74 -1.11 1.93
CA LEU A 137 4.64 -0.21 0.78
C LEU A 137 5.04 -0.90 -0.52
N THR A 138 6.11 -1.70 -0.50
CA THR A 138 6.53 -2.49 -1.67
C THR A 138 5.47 -3.51 -2.07
N ARG A 139 4.78 -4.13 -1.10
CA ARG A 139 3.66 -5.03 -1.38
C ARG A 139 2.51 -4.28 -2.06
N GLN A 140 2.12 -3.12 -1.51
CA GLN A 140 1.06 -2.30 -2.07
C GLN A 140 1.38 -1.85 -3.50
N GLU A 141 2.64 -1.48 -3.78
CA GLU A 141 3.12 -1.15 -5.12
C GLU A 141 2.96 -2.34 -6.08
N LEU A 142 3.48 -3.52 -5.72
CA LEU A 142 3.43 -4.71 -6.56
C LEU A 142 2.00 -5.22 -6.81
N GLU A 143 1.14 -5.22 -5.79
CA GLU A 143 -0.27 -5.57 -5.94
C GLU A 143 -0.99 -4.56 -6.85
N GLY A 144 -0.66 -3.27 -6.72
CA GLY A 144 -1.15 -2.21 -7.60
C GLY A 144 -0.71 -2.38 -9.06
N GLU A 145 0.58 -2.64 -9.29
CA GLU A 145 1.14 -2.92 -10.63
C GLU A 145 0.44 -4.13 -11.28
N ARG A 146 0.27 -5.23 -10.53
CA ARG A 146 -0.43 -6.44 -10.99
C ARG A 146 -1.90 -6.18 -11.29
N LEU A 147 -2.59 -5.40 -10.47
CA LEU A 147 -3.98 -5.02 -10.70
C LEU A 147 -4.12 -4.14 -11.94
N ALA A 148 -3.23 -3.16 -12.12
CA ALA A 148 -3.19 -2.31 -13.30
C ALA A 148 -2.93 -3.12 -14.58
N ALA A 149 -2.02 -4.10 -14.55
CA ALA A 149 -1.77 -5.00 -15.67
C ALA A 149 -3.01 -5.85 -16.01
N LYS A 150 -3.66 -6.46 -15.00
CA LYS A 150 -4.93 -7.21 -15.20
C LYS A 150 -6.04 -6.36 -15.80
N ASN A 151 -6.13 -5.10 -15.36
CA ASN A 151 -7.10 -4.15 -15.88
C ASN A 151 -6.87 -3.84 -17.37
N ARG A 152 -5.62 -3.55 -17.76
CA ARG A 152 -5.28 -3.34 -19.18
C ARG A 152 -5.55 -4.59 -20.02
N GLU A 153 -5.14 -5.77 -19.53
CA GLU A 153 -5.38 -7.04 -20.20
C GLU A 153 -6.88 -7.31 -20.42
N ALA A 154 -7.76 -6.95 -19.47
CA ALA A 154 -9.20 -7.10 -19.63
C ALA A 154 -9.76 -6.25 -20.79
N ILE A 155 -9.18 -5.08 -21.05
CA ILE A 155 -9.52 -4.22 -22.18
C ILE A 155 -8.93 -4.77 -23.48
N GLU A 156 -7.62 -5.07 -23.49
CA GLU A 156 -6.88 -5.54 -24.67
C GLU A 156 -7.40 -6.89 -25.20
N SER A 157 -7.78 -7.79 -24.31
CA SER A 157 -8.39 -9.08 -24.67
C SER A 157 -9.84 -8.97 -25.16
N GLY A 158 -10.43 -7.78 -25.14
CA GLY A 158 -11.83 -7.56 -25.53
C GLY A 158 -12.86 -8.09 -24.54
N ARG A 159 -12.44 -8.58 -23.36
CA ARG A 159 -13.36 -8.98 -22.27
C ARG A 159 -14.20 -7.81 -21.79
N VAL A 160 -13.66 -6.59 -21.85
CA VAL A 160 -14.37 -5.34 -21.58
C VAL A 160 -14.11 -4.37 -22.72
N ALA A 161 -15.18 -3.93 -23.38
CA ALA A 161 -15.11 -2.97 -24.48
C ALA A 161 -16.18 -1.88 -24.35
N LEU A 162 -15.99 -0.76 -25.03
CA LEU A 162 -17.00 0.30 -25.12
C LEU A 162 -18.33 -0.28 -25.62
N GLY A 163 -19.43 0.05 -24.93
CA GLY A 163 -20.76 -0.46 -25.26
C GLY A 163 -21.07 -1.84 -24.68
N SER A 164 -20.11 -2.53 -24.07
CA SER A 164 -20.36 -3.81 -23.39
C SER A 164 -21.39 -3.66 -22.29
N GLU A 165 -22.21 -4.69 -22.12
CA GLU A 165 -23.25 -4.72 -21.11
C GLU A 165 -23.16 -5.95 -20.23
N PHE A 166 -23.29 -5.72 -18.93
CA PHE A 166 -23.27 -6.75 -17.90
C PHE A 166 -24.56 -6.69 -17.09
N ARG A 167 -24.99 -7.85 -16.57
CA ARG A 167 -26.21 -8.00 -15.77
C ARG A 167 -25.85 -8.53 -14.39
N ASP A 168 -26.63 -8.11 -13.39
CA ASP A 168 -26.48 -8.53 -11.99
C ASP A 168 -25.05 -8.39 -11.43
N VAL A 169 -24.43 -7.23 -11.64
CA VAL A 169 -23.05 -6.96 -11.22
C VAL A 169 -23.04 -6.20 -9.90
N ALA A 170 -22.12 -6.58 -9.01
CA ALA A 170 -21.80 -5.80 -7.82
C ALA A 170 -20.68 -4.79 -8.13
N VAL A 171 -20.95 -3.52 -7.87
CA VAL A 171 -19.98 -2.42 -7.99
C VAL A 171 -19.98 -1.65 -6.68
N ASN A 172 -18.82 -1.46 -6.06
CA ASN A 172 -18.66 -0.75 -4.78
C ASN A 172 -19.64 -1.23 -3.69
N HIS A 173 -19.72 -2.56 -3.50
CA HIS A 173 -20.62 -3.23 -2.54
C HIS A 173 -22.12 -3.02 -2.78
N GLN A 174 -22.51 -2.44 -3.92
CA GLN A 174 -23.91 -2.29 -4.33
C GLN A 174 -24.21 -3.12 -5.57
N ARG A 175 -25.38 -3.75 -5.61
CA ARG A 175 -25.80 -4.58 -6.73
C ARG A 175 -26.61 -3.78 -7.74
N PHE A 176 -26.31 -3.95 -9.02
CA PHE A 176 -26.98 -3.28 -10.14
C PHE A 176 -27.52 -4.33 -11.12
N SER A 177 -28.75 -4.10 -11.61
CA SER A 177 -29.39 -5.02 -12.56
C SER A 177 -28.76 -4.96 -13.95
N ARG A 178 -28.23 -3.80 -14.34
CA ARG A 178 -27.56 -3.59 -15.62
C ARG A 178 -26.42 -2.59 -15.45
N VAL A 179 -25.29 -2.89 -16.07
CA VAL A 179 -24.11 -2.05 -16.17
C VAL A 179 -23.74 -1.95 -17.64
N LYS A 180 -23.57 -0.73 -18.16
CA LYS A 180 -23.12 -0.47 -19.52
C LYS A 180 -21.81 0.29 -19.49
N VAL A 181 -20.82 -0.15 -20.26
CA VAL A 181 -19.57 0.58 -20.46
C VAL A 181 -19.81 1.73 -21.42
N VAL A 182 -19.59 2.96 -20.97
CA VAL A 182 -19.83 4.20 -21.73
C VAL A 182 -18.55 5.00 -22.01
N GLY A 183 -17.43 4.61 -21.41
CA GLY A 183 -16.11 5.16 -21.67
C GLY A 183 -15.03 4.12 -21.36
N VAL A 184 -13.90 4.20 -22.06
CA VAL A 184 -12.75 3.32 -21.86
C VAL A 184 -11.49 4.18 -21.92
N ASP A 185 -10.67 4.08 -20.89
CA ASP A 185 -9.30 4.57 -20.87
C ASP A 185 -8.37 3.36 -20.84
N ALA A 186 -7.86 2.99 -22.01
CA ALA A 186 -7.02 1.81 -22.19
C ALA A 186 -5.66 1.96 -21.52
N GLU A 187 -5.12 3.18 -21.45
CA GLU A 187 -3.81 3.46 -20.84
C GLU A 187 -3.90 3.30 -19.31
N ALA A 188 -4.93 3.89 -18.70
CA ALA A 188 -5.18 3.76 -17.28
C ALA A 188 -5.76 2.40 -16.87
N GLY A 189 -6.26 1.59 -17.82
CA GLY A 189 -6.98 0.35 -17.54
C GLY A 189 -8.35 0.58 -16.88
N THR A 190 -8.93 1.77 -17.05
CA THR A 190 -10.18 2.15 -16.37
C THR A 190 -11.34 2.26 -17.36
N VAL A 191 -12.56 2.04 -16.86
CA VAL A 191 -13.78 2.12 -17.66
C VAL A 191 -14.85 2.92 -16.93
N SER A 192 -15.52 3.79 -17.69
CA SER A 192 -16.65 4.56 -17.20
C SER A 192 -17.94 3.79 -17.42
N LEU A 193 -18.77 3.72 -16.38
CA LEU A 193 -19.97 2.91 -16.34
C LEU A 193 -21.23 3.75 -16.23
N GLU A 194 -22.28 3.29 -16.90
CA GLU A 194 -23.66 3.66 -16.59
C GLU A 194 -24.37 2.48 -15.91
N LEU A 195 -24.81 2.69 -14.67
CA LEU A 195 -25.38 1.68 -13.81
C LEU A 195 -26.89 1.87 -13.66
N THR A 196 -27.64 0.77 -13.55
CA THR A 196 -29.09 0.75 -13.34
C THR A 196 -29.47 -0.24 -12.25
N LYS A 197 -30.29 0.18 -11.28
CA LYS A 197 -30.93 -0.70 -10.29
C LYS A 197 -32.28 -1.20 -10.79
N ARG A 198 -32.66 -2.41 -10.36
CA ARG A 198 -33.96 -3.01 -10.69
C ARG A 198 -35.10 -2.08 -10.23
N GLY A 199 -36.05 -1.82 -11.12
CA GLY A 199 -37.21 -0.98 -10.83
C GLY A 199 -36.91 0.53 -10.74
N SER A 200 -35.67 0.97 -10.95
CA SER A 200 -35.31 2.40 -10.90
C SER A 200 -35.12 2.98 -12.29
N ARG A 201 -35.64 4.20 -12.50
CA ARG A 201 -35.38 5.03 -13.69
C ARG A 201 -34.07 5.82 -13.59
N ARG A 202 -33.48 5.92 -12.40
CA ARG A 202 -32.22 6.65 -12.19
C ARG A 202 -31.05 5.91 -12.86
N ARG A 203 -30.11 6.68 -13.40
CA ARG A 203 -28.82 6.20 -13.89
C ARG A 203 -27.73 6.74 -12.97
N TRP A 204 -26.80 5.87 -12.59
CA TRP A 204 -25.61 6.24 -11.83
C TRP A 204 -24.39 6.10 -12.72
N LYS A 205 -23.35 6.89 -12.44
CA LYS A 205 -22.08 6.82 -13.15
C LYS A 205 -20.94 6.61 -12.16
N CYS A 206 -19.96 5.81 -12.54
CA CYS A 206 -18.70 5.65 -11.82
C CYS A 206 -17.62 5.13 -12.75
N ASP A 207 -16.37 5.28 -12.34
CA ASP A 207 -15.22 4.69 -13.01
C ASP A 207 -14.67 3.54 -12.16
N VAL A 208 -14.28 2.45 -12.81
CA VAL A 208 -13.69 1.27 -12.16
C VAL A 208 -12.55 0.72 -13.01
N GLY A 209 -11.67 -0.08 -12.39
CA GLY A 209 -10.72 -0.90 -13.15
C GLY A 209 -11.46 -1.97 -13.97
N ALA A 210 -11.06 -2.17 -15.22
CA ALA A 210 -11.78 -3.06 -16.13
C ALA A 210 -11.89 -4.51 -15.63
N ALA A 211 -10.88 -5.03 -14.92
CA ALA A 211 -10.90 -6.40 -14.41
C ALA A 211 -11.97 -6.63 -13.31
N ALA A 212 -12.47 -5.55 -12.68
CA ALA A 212 -13.59 -5.63 -11.74
C ALA A 212 -14.91 -6.04 -12.42
N LEU A 213 -14.99 -5.91 -13.74
CA LEU A 213 -16.11 -6.35 -14.57
C LEU A 213 -15.83 -7.73 -15.16
N SER A 214 -15.50 -8.70 -14.31
CA SER A 214 -15.49 -10.08 -14.76
C SER A 214 -16.94 -10.60 -14.74
N PRO A 215 -17.41 -11.25 -15.82
CA PRO A 215 -18.67 -11.98 -15.74
C PRO A 215 -18.56 -13.00 -14.60
N ALA A 216 -19.63 -13.19 -13.84
CA ALA A 216 -19.70 -14.32 -12.93
C ALA A 216 -19.33 -15.60 -13.72
N PRO A 217 -18.52 -16.53 -13.18
CA PRO A 217 -18.33 -17.80 -13.83
C PRO A 217 -19.70 -18.36 -14.18
N ALA A 218 -19.84 -18.92 -15.39
CA ALA A 218 -21.08 -19.56 -15.79
C ALA A 218 -21.51 -20.48 -14.63
N PRO A 219 -22.79 -20.44 -14.20
CA PRO A 219 -23.24 -21.38 -13.18
C PRO A 219 -22.84 -22.76 -13.66
N ALA A 220 -22.15 -23.54 -12.81
CA ALA A 220 -21.80 -24.90 -13.15
C ALA A 220 -23.08 -25.58 -13.63
N ASP A 221 -23.10 -25.98 -14.90
CA ASP A 221 -24.24 -26.67 -15.47
C ASP A 221 -24.55 -27.83 -14.52
N ARG A 222 -25.73 -27.82 -13.91
CA ARG A 222 -26.33 -29.03 -13.35
C ARG A 222 -26.77 -29.90 -14.54
N ALA A 223 -25.83 -30.29 -15.38
CA ALA A 223 -26.00 -31.28 -16.41
C ALA A 223 -25.37 -32.56 -15.90
N GLY A 224 -26.13 -33.31 -15.10
CA GLY A 224 -25.66 -34.60 -14.57
C GLY A 224 -26.46 -35.18 -13.41
N GLU A 225 -27.75 -34.86 -13.28
CA GLU A 225 -28.62 -35.58 -12.34
C GLU A 225 -30.01 -35.72 -12.95
N ALA A 226 -30.07 -36.56 -13.99
CA ALA A 226 -31.31 -37.16 -14.48
C ALA A 226 -31.05 -38.65 -14.70
N ASP A 227 -31.93 -39.45 -14.09
CA ASP A 227 -32.11 -40.90 -14.19
C ASP A 227 -31.03 -41.83 -13.61
N ALA A 228 -31.10 -42.02 -12.28
CA ALA A 228 -30.94 -43.35 -11.72
C ALA A 228 -32.34 -43.99 -11.58
N PRO A 229 -32.61 -45.19 -12.14
CA PRO A 229 -33.88 -45.85 -11.95
C PRO A 229 -34.01 -46.33 -10.49
N SER A 230 -35.17 -46.07 -9.90
CA SER A 230 -35.52 -46.56 -8.56
C SER A 230 -35.54 -48.09 -8.49
N PRO A 231 -35.11 -48.69 -7.37
CA PRO A 231 -35.13 -50.14 -7.14
C PRO A 231 -36.54 -50.72 -7.01
#